data_AF-A0A2Z2KI40-F1
#
_entry.id   AF-A0A2Z2KI40-F1
#
_cell.length_a   1.000
_cell.length_b   1.000
_cell.length_c   1.000
_cell.angle_alpha   90.00
_cell.angle_beta   90.00
_cell.angle_gamma   90.00
#
_symmetry.space_group_name_H-M   'P 1'
#
loop_
_entity.id
_entity.type
_entity.pdbx_description
1 polymer ?
#
loop_
_entity_poly.entity_id
_entity_poly.type
_entity_poly.pdbx_seq_one_letter_code
_entity_poly.pdbx_strand_id
1 'polypeptide(L)'
;MACRLEKWDKVIETSEILYECVQCLYQEQQYRKAKSLPLLTIELGHPLVYYYGFSHLIRGMAYQEKGKYEEARACIDKYAEMGWLEDLGEDWVEVVEEFRFLAQANGYALELLSGRVEVLTTYTDFLRENPEEVLPALDVILQATLRYELDVDELLKMFAEQTAEFSR
;
A
#
# COMPACT_ATOMS: atom_id res chain seq x y z
N MET A 1 -15.86 -17.65 -7.08
CA MET A 1 -15.36 -17.22 -5.75
C MET A 1 -14.04 -17.91 -5.39
N ALA A 2 -13.90 -19.24 -5.47
CA ALA A 2 -12.66 -19.97 -5.14
C ALA A 2 -11.42 -19.51 -5.94
N CYS A 3 -11.50 -19.39 -7.26
CA CYS A 3 -10.36 -18.96 -8.09
C CYS A 3 -9.88 -17.51 -7.86
N ARG A 4 -10.68 -16.65 -7.20
CA ARG A 4 -10.23 -15.30 -6.83
C ARG A 4 -9.43 -15.36 -5.52
N LEU A 5 -9.86 -16.20 -4.57
CA LEU A 5 -9.15 -16.41 -3.31
C LEU A 5 -7.80 -17.10 -3.50
N GLU A 6 -7.74 -18.12 -4.37
CA GLU A 6 -6.48 -18.81 -4.73
C GLU A 6 -5.44 -17.87 -5.36
N LYS A 7 -5.89 -16.81 -6.05
CA LYS A 7 -4.98 -15.79 -6.60
C LYS A 7 -4.38 -14.93 -5.49
N TRP A 8 -5.18 -14.52 -4.51
CA TRP A 8 -4.69 -13.72 -3.38
C TRP A 8 -3.76 -14.51 -2.46
N ASP A 9 -3.98 -15.82 -2.28
CA ASP A 9 -3.03 -16.67 -1.56
C ASP A 9 -1.66 -16.68 -2.24
N LYS A 10 -1.62 -16.81 -3.57
CA LYS A 10 -0.36 -16.71 -4.33
C LYS A 10 0.30 -15.33 -4.25
N VAL A 11 -0.50 -14.25 -4.20
CA VAL A 11 0.05 -12.89 -3.99
C VAL A 11 0.70 -12.81 -2.62
N ILE A 12 0.06 -13.35 -1.57
CA ILE A 12 0.64 -13.41 -0.22
C ILE A 12 1.95 -14.21 -0.23
N GLU A 13 1.95 -15.43 -0.77
CA GLU A 13 3.17 -16.27 -0.86
C GLU A 13 4.30 -15.57 -1.63
N THR A 14 3.98 -14.95 -2.77
CA THR A 14 4.99 -14.25 -3.59
C THR A 14 5.54 -13.02 -2.89
N SER A 15 4.69 -12.29 -2.16
CA SER A 15 5.10 -11.13 -1.38
C SER A 15 6.00 -11.51 -0.19
N GLU A 16 5.76 -12.67 0.41
CA GLU A 16 6.61 -13.22 1.47
C GLU A 16 7.99 -13.58 0.94
N ILE A 17 8.06 -14.25 -0.22
CA ILE A 17 9.34 -14.54 -0.89
C ILE A 17 10.10 -13.25 -1.20
N LEU A 18 9.42 -12.23 -1.74
CA LEU A 18 10.05 -10.93 -2.02
C LEU A 18 10.61 -10.30 -0.74
N TYR A 19 9.83 -10.31 0.33
CA TYR A 19 10.25 -9.81 1.64
C TYR A 19 11.48 -10.57 2.15
N GLU A 20 11.49 -11.90 2.08
CA GLU A 20 12.61 -12.74 2.51
C GLU A 20 13.89 -12.43 1.71
N CYS A 21 13.77 -12.24 0.39
CA CYS A 21 14.89 -11.82 -0.45
C CYS A 21 15.45 -10.46 0.01
N VAL A 22 14.58 -9.48 0.26
CA VAL A 22 14.99 -8.16 0.76
C VAL A 22 15.71 -8.27 2.09
N GLN A 23 15.19 -9.07 3.03
CA GLN A 23 15.83 -9.31 4.33
C GLN A 23 17.21 -9.94 4.17
N CYS A 24 17.35 -10.97 3.33
CA CYS A 24 18.64 -11.62 3.07
C CYS A 24 19.67 -10.63 2.52
N LEU A 25 19.29 -9.83 1.52
CA LEU A 25 20.18 -8.85 0.90
C LEU A 25 20.59 -7.75 1.89
N TYR A 26 19.63 -7.23 2.65
CA TYR A 26 19.90 -6.21 3.66
C TYR A 26 20.86 -6.72 4.74
N GLN A 27 20.61 -7.92 5.28
CA GLN A 27 21.47 -8.52 6.31
C GLN A 27 22.90 -8.76 5.82
N GLU A 28 23.07 -9.27 4.60
CA GLU A 28 24.40 -9.50 4.01
C GLU A 28 25.14 -8.17 3.79
N GLN A 29 24.44 -7.12 3.35
CA GLN A 29 25.00 -5.78 3.21
C GLN A 29 25.49 -5.22 4.55
N GLN A 30 24.65 -5.32 5.60
CA GLN A 30 25.01 -4.85 6.94
C GLN A 30 26.18 -5.67 7.53
N TYR A 31 26.21 -6.98 7.32
CA TYR A 31 27.31 -7.84 7.73
C TYR A 31 28.63 -7.42 7.07
N ARG A 32 28.64 -7.18 5.76
CA ARG A 32 29.83 -6.72 5.02
C ARG A 32 30.32 -5.37 5.50
N LYS A 33 29.39 -4.41 5.70
CA LYS A 33 29.69 -3.08 6.26
C LYS A 33 30.37 -3.21 7.62
N ALA A 34 29.79 -3.99 8.53
CA ALA A 34 30.34 -4.22 9.86
C ALA A 34 31.72 -4.90 9.86
N LYS A 35 32.04 -5.67 8.82
CA LYS A 35 33.34 -6.32 8.63
C LYS A 35 34.31 -5.53 7.74
N SER A 36 33.92 -4.33 7.28
CA SER A 36 34.67 -3.54 6.30
C SER A 36 35.05 -4.32 5.04
N LEU A 37 34.17 -5.24 4.63
CA LEU A 37 34.29 -5.99 3.39
C LEU A 37 33.70 -5.17 2.23
N PRO A 38 34.09 -5.47 0.96
CA PRO A 38 33.43 -4.89 -0.20
C PRO A 38 31.92 -5.14 -0.15
N LEU A 39 31.16 -4.06 -0.28
CA LEU A 39 29.70 -4.07 -0.34
C LEU A 39 29.21 -4.85 -1.57
N LEU A 40 27.98 -5.36 -1.50
CA LEU A 40 27.36 -5.99 -2.66
C LEU A 40 26.97 -4.91 -3.67
N THR A 41 27.37 -5.12 -4.93
CA THR A 41 26.85 -4.35 -6.06
C THR A 41 25.79 -5.21 -6.73
N ILE A 42 24.53 -4.91 -6.46
CA ILE A 42 23.39 -5.57 -7.08
C ILE A 42 22.70 -4.56 -7.97
N GLU A 43 22.57 -4.87 -9.25
CA GLU A 43 21.80 -4.07 -10.19
C GLU A 43 20.30 -4.34 -9.93
N LEU A 44 19.69 -3.43 -9.17
CA LEU A 44 18.25 -3.43 -8.93
C LEU A 44 17.59 -2.32 -9.76
N GLY A 45 16.38 -2.56 -10.24
CA GLY A 45 15.60 -1.55 -10.97
C GLY A 45 15.14 -0.39 -10.07
N HIS A 46 15.08 -0.63 -8.76
CA HIS A 46 14.74 0.36 -7.73
C HIS A 46 15.63 0.19 -6.49
N PRO A 47 15.71 1.19 -5.62
CA PRO A 47 16.30 1.05 -4.29
C PRO A 47 15.75 -0.16 -3.51
N LEU A 48 16.56 -0.79 -2.66
CA LEU A 48 16.14 -1.97 -1.90
C LEU A 48 14.89 -1.71 -1.03
N VAL A 49 14.74 -0.48 -0.51
CA VAL A 49 13.55 -0.04 0.25
C VAL A 49 12.26 -0.13 -0.55
N TYR A 50 12.31 0.07 -1.87
CA TYR A 50 11.14 -0.05 -2.71
C TYR A 50 10.55 -1.46 -2.64
N TYR A 51 11.41 -2.48 -2.78
CA TYR A 51 10.98 -3.87 -2.72
C TYR A 51 10.49 -4.27 -1.32
N TYR A 52 11.05 -3.67 -0.26
CA TYR A 52 10.53 -3.80 1.09
C TYR A 52 9.09 -3.28 1.17
N GLY A 53 8.88 -2.01 0.83
CA GLY A 53 7.55 -1.38 0.88
C GLY A 53 6.55 -2.12 -0.02
N PHE A 54 6.96 -2.47 -1.24
CA PHE A 54 6.13 -3.15 -2.22
C PHE A 54 5.68 -4.54 -1.73
N SER A 55 6.57 -5.29 -1.09
CA SER A 55 6.22 -6.59 -0.50
C SER A 55 5.10 -6.48 0.53
N HIS A 56 5.14 -5.47 1.41
CA HIS A 56 4.10 -5.26 2.39
C HIS A 56 2.83 -4.66 1.79
N LEU A 57 2.95 -3.73 0.84
CA LEU A 57 1.84 -3.12 0.12
C LEU A 57 0.95 -4.17 -0.55
N ILE A 58 1.53 -5.02 -1.40
CA ILE A 58 0.75 -6.04 -2.12
C ILE A 58 0.18 -7.10 -1.20
N ARG A 59 0.88 -7.44 -0.11
CA ARG A 59 0.39 -8.36 0.91
C ARG A 59 -0.80 -7.79 1.66
N GLY A 60 -0.73 -6.50 2.03
CA GLY A 60 -1.81 -5.78 2.67
C GLY A 60 -3.07 -5.73 1.81
N MET A 61 -2.92 -5.42 0.52
CA MET A 61 -4.03 -5.47 -0.44
C MET A 61 -4.66 -6.87 -0.53
N ALA A 62 -3.85 -7.91 -0.61
CA ALA A 62 -4.36 -9.29 -0.64
C ALA A 62 -5.12 -9.67 0.63
N TYR A 63 -4.66 -9.23 1.81
CA TYR A 63 -5.39 -9.43 3.07
C TYR A 63 -6.71 -8.65 3.11
N GLN A 64 -6.72 -7.40 2.67
CA GLN A 64 -7.93 -6.57 2.57
C GLN A 64 -8.99 -7.26 1.70
N GLU A 65 -8.60 -7.75 0.52
CA GLU A 65 -9.46 -8.45 -0.43
C GLU A 65 -10.03 -9.77 0.14
N LYS A 66 -9.32 -10.38 1.09
CA LYS A 66 -9.79 -11.57 1.81
C LYS A 66 -10.62 -11.21 3.06
N GLY A 67 -10.85 -9.94 3.34
CA GLY A 67 -11.56 -9.46 4.53
C GLY A 67 -10.75 -9.60 5.83
N LYS A 68 -9.44 -9.81 5.73
CA LYS A 68 -8.50 -9.97 6.84
C LYS A 68 -7.92 -8.62 7.24
N TYR A 69 -8.77 -7.78 7.84
CA TYR A 69 -8.44 -6.36 8.01
C TYR A 69 -7.31 -6.10 9.02
N GLU A 70 -7.17 -6.92 10.05
CA GLU A 70 -6.08 -6.78 11.02
C GLU A 70 -4.72 -7.13 10.39
N GLU A 71 -4.66 -8.22 9.61
CA GLU A 71 -3.43 -8.57 8.87
C GLU A 71 -3.08 -7.53 7.80
N ALA A 72 -4.09 -6.94 7.14
CA ALA A 72 -3.89 -5.83 6.23
C ALA A 72 -3.31 -4.60 6.94
N ARG A 73 -3.85 -4.24 8.11
CA ARG A 73 -3.37 -3.12 8.93
C ARG A 73 -1.91 -3.30 9.32
N ALA A 74 -1.57 -4.49 9.80
CA ALA A 74 -0.20 -4.84 10.15
C ALA A 74 0.77 -4.74 8.96
N CYS A 75 0.29 -4.95 7.73
CA CYS A 75 1.10 -4.70 6.54
C CYS A 75 1.27 -3.20 6.25
N ILE A 76 0.19 -2.40 6.38
CA ILE A 76 0.23 -0.94 6.21
C ILE A 76 1.25 -0.31 7.14
N ASP A 77 1.22 -0.67 8.43
CA ASP A 77 2.11 -0.11 9.44
C ASP A 77 3.60 -0.35 9.09
N LYS A 78 3.91 -1.44 8.40
CA LYS A 78 5.30 -1.79 8.03
C LYS A 78 5.87 -0.88 6.96
N TYR A 79 5.07 -0.49 5.97
CA TYR A 79 5.54 0.39 4.91
C TYR A 79 5.20 1.88 5.17
N ALA A 80 4.35 2.18 6.16
CA ALA A 80 4.13 3.54 6.66
C ALA A 80 5.40 4.15 7.28
N GLU A 81 6.19 3.33 7.96
CA GLU A 81 7.42 3.75 8.63
C GLU A 81 8.59 2.82 8.30
N MET A 82 9.47 3.30 7.42
CA MET A 82 10.66 2.57 6.95
C MET A 82 11.97 3.21 7.39
N GLY A 83 11.92 4.12 8.39
CA GLY A 83 13.07 4.88 8.86
C GLY A 83 14.19 4.06 9.54
N TRP A 84 13.95 2.76 9.77
CA TRP A 84 14.93 1.84 10.35
C TRP A 84 15.88 1.23 9.29
N LEU A 85 15.57 1.37 8.01
CA LEU A 85 16.42 0.86 6.93
C LEU A 85 17.57 1.84 6.64
N GLU A 86 18.81 1.38 6.81
CA GLU A 86 20.01 2.16 6.49
C GLU A 86 20.45 2.00 5.03
N ASP A 87 21.25 2.95 4.53
CA ASP A 87 22.00 2.86 3.27
C ASP A 87 21.15 2.55 2.03
N LEU A 88 20.04 3.26 1.86
CA LEU A 88 19.03 2.94 0.86
C LEU A 88 19.31 3.44 -0.57
N GLY A 89 20.52 3.90 -0.88
CA GLY A 89 20.89 4.41 -2.20
C GLY A 89 20.48 5.87 -2.43
N GLU A 90 20.73 6.40 -3.63
CA GLU A 90 20.15 7.69 -4.05
C GLU A 90 18.63 7.49 -4.25
N ASP A 91 17.83 8.54 -3.99
CA ASP A 91 16.36 8.56 -4.14
C ASP A 91 15.51 7.75 -3.14
N TRP A 92 16.11 7.20 -2.07
CA TRP A 92 15.34 6.45 -1.05
C TRP A 92 14.29 7.29 -0.32
N VAL A 93 14.55 8.59 -0.12
CA VAL A 93 13.64 9.49 0.57
C VAL A 93 12.33 9.61 -0.19
N GLU A 94 12.41 9.78 -1.52
CA GLU A 94 11.22 9.86 -2.38
C GLU A 94 10.39 8.58 -2.31
N VAL A 95 11.04 7.42 -2.38
CA VAL A 95 10.36 6.12 -2.23
C VAL A 95 9.68 6.01 -0.86
N VAL A 96 10.35 6.41 0.22
CA VAL A 96 9.75 6.34 1.57
C VAL A 96 8.56 7.28 1.71
N GLU A 97 8.61 8.48 1.13
CA GLU A 97 7.49 9.41 1.13
C GLU A 97 6.31 8.89 0.29
N GLU A 98 6.59 8.28 -0.88
CA GLU A 98 5.57 7.62 -1.71
C GLU A 98 4.85 6.51 -0.94
N PHE A 99 5.58 5.62 -0.27
CA PHE A 99 4.96 4.57 0.54
C PHE A 99 4.21 5.12 1.76
N ARG A 100 4.66 6.24 2.35
CA ARG A 100 3.91 6.89 3.43
C ARG A 100 2.58 7.44 2.93
N PHE A 101 2.58 8.04 1.74
CA PHE A 101 1.35 8.48 1.07
C PHE A 101 0.41 7.30 0.80
N LEU A 102 0.92 6.21 0.21
CA LEU A 102 0.14 4.99 -0.02
C LEU A 102 -0.37 4.38 1.30
N ALA A 103 0.37 4.52 2.40
CA ALA A 103 -0.06 4.01 3.70
C ALA A 103 -1.25 4.80 4.25
N GLN A 104 -1.26 6.12 4.02
CA GLN A 104 -2.38 6.97 4.38
C GLN A 104 -3.62 6.62 3.54
N ALA A 105 -3.49 6.56 2.21
CA ALA A 105 -4.60 6.23 1.31
C ALA A 105 -5.22 4.86 1.62
N ASN A 106 -4.38 3.82 1.69
CA ASN A 106 -4.82 2.47 2.03
C ASN A 106 -5.32 2.38 3.48
N GLY A 107 -4.78 3.20 4.37
CA GLY A 107 -5.22 3.30 5.75
C GLY A 107 -6.69 3.68 5.84
N TYR A 108 -7.10 4.74 5.14
CA TYR A 108 -8.50 5.18 5.05
C TYR A 108 -9.40 4.13 4.42
N ALA A 109 -8.98 3.56 3.29
CA ALA A 109 -9.71 2.50 2.60
C ALA A 109 -10.00 1.32 3.54
N LEU A 110 -8.98 0.86 4.25
CA LEU A 110 -9.07 -0.27 5.16
C LEU A 110 -9.98 0.01 6.36
N GLU A 111 -9.90 1.22 6.94
CA GLU A 111 -10.79 1.63 8.04
C GLU A 111 -12.26 1.63 7.59
N LEU A 112 -12.54 2.21 6.43
CA LEU A 112 -13.89 2.26 5.88
C LEU A 112 -14.45 0.85 5.61
N LEU A 113 -13.67 -0.02 4.98
CA LEU A 113 -14.07 -1.42 4.72
C LEU A 113 -14.31 -2.22 6.01
N SER A 114 -13.54 -1.94 7.06
CA SER A 114 -13.66 -2.58 8.37
C SER A 114 -14.90 -2.14 9.17
N GLY A 115 -15.61 -1.11 8.70
CA GLY A 115 -16.86 -0.62 9.28
C GLY A 115 -16.73 0.65 10.12
N ARG A 116 -15.57 1.31 10.11
CA ARG A 116 -15.39 2.64 10.71
C ARG A 116 -15.87 3.73 9.76
N VAL A 117 -17.18 3.77 9.55
CA VAL A 117 -17.84 4.64 8.56
C VAL A 117 -17.61 6.14 8.82
N GLU A 118 -17.29 6.52 10.06
CA GLU A 118 -16.90 7.86 10.46
C GLU A 118 -15.66 8.38 9.72
N VAL A 119 -14.80 7.49 9.20
CA VAL A 119 -13.61 7.88 8.42
C VAL A 119 -13.98 8.45 7.05
N LEU A 120 -15.20 8.21 6.56
CA LEU A 120 -15.61 8.58 5.21
C LEU A 120 -15.43 10.08 4.94
N THR A 121 -15.74 10.94 5.91
CA THR A 121 -15.59 12.39 5.75
C THR A 121 -14.13 12.76 5.53
N THR A 122 -13.23 12.30 6.40
CA THR A 122 -11.79 12.57 6.29
C THR A 122 -11.19 11.93 5.04
N TYR A 123 -11.66 10.75 4.65
CA TYR A 123 -11.23 10.10 3.43
C TYR A 123 -11.65 10.90 2.20
N THR A 124 -12.86 11.46 2.19
CA THR A 124 -13.35 12.31 1.10
C THR A 124 -12.50 13.58 0.97
N ASP A 125 -12.15 14.22 2.09
CA ASP A 125 -11.28 15.40 2.09
C ASP A 125 -9.89 15.06 1.53
N PHE A 126 -9.31 13.93 1.95
CA PHE A 126 -8.06 13.42 1.38
C PHE A 126 -8.15 13.22 -0.14
N LEU A 127 -9.24 12.65 -0.66
CA LEU A 127 -9.42 12.42 -2.10
C LEU A 127 -9.60 13.72 -2.90
N ARG A 128 -10.11 14.79 -2.28
CA ARG A 128 -10.16 16.11 -2.94
C ARG A 128 -8.78 16.70 -3.13
N GLU A 129 -7.88 16.45 -2.18
CA GLU A 129 -6.49 16.93 -2.22
C GLU A 129 -5.60 16.06 -3.12
N ASN A 130 -5.99 14.80 -3.36
CA ASN A 130 -5.20 13.81 -4.08
C ASN A 130 -6.03 13.09 -5.18
N PRO A 131 -6.30 13.76 -6.32
CA PRO A 131 -7.17 13.24 -7.38
C PRO A 131 -6.74 11.90 -7.99
N GLU A 132 -5.47 11.55 -7.92
CA GLU A 132 -4.91 10.28 -8.39
C GLU A 132 -5.45 9.07 -7.60
N GLU A 133 -5.87 9.26 -6.35
CA GLU A 133 -6.43 8.21 -5.49
C GLU A 133 -7.95 8.04 -5.65
N VAL A 134 -8.61 8.91 -6.43
CA VAL A 134 -10.07 8.86 -6.63
C VAL A 134 -10.51 7.55 -7.29
N LEU A 135 -9.79 7.10 -8.32
CA LEU A 135 -10.14 5.87 -9.03
C LEU A 135 -9.97 4.61 -8.16
N PRO A 136 -8.84 4.40 -7.44
CA PRO A 136 -8.72 3.33 -6.45
C PRO A 136 -9.79 3.39 -5.35
N ALA A 137 -10.09 4.58 -4.84
CA ALA A 137 -11.05 4.75 -3.74
C ALA A 137 -12.49 4.44 -4.11
N LEU A 138 -12.88 4.59 -5.38
CA LEU A 138 -14.26 4.38 -5.83
C LEU A 138 -14.75 2.95 -5.54
N ASP A 139 -13.92 1.94 -5.81
CA ASP A 139 -14.27 0.55 -5.53
C ASP A 139 -14.52 0.32 -4.04
N VAL A 140 -13.64 0.87 -3.19
CA VAL A 140 -13.73 0.79 -1.74
C VAL A 140 -15.00 1.45 -1.21
N ILE A 141 -15.31 2.65 -1.68
CA ILE A 141 -16.47 3.43 -1.24
C ILE A 141 -17.77 2.76 -1.67
N LEU A 142 -17.83 2.22 -2.90
CA LEU A 142 -18.99 1.46 -3.37
C LEU A 142 -19.20 0.18 -2.55
N GLN A 143 -18.13 -0.57 -2.26
CA GLN A 143 -18.20 -1.74 -1.39
C GLN A 143 -18.72 -1.38 0.01
N ALA A 144 -18.20 -0.31 0.61
CA ALA A 144 -18.63 0.14 1.93
C ALA A 144 -20.09 0.64 1.94
N THR A 145 -20.50 1.36 0.89
CA THR A 145 -21.88 1.83 0.69
C THR A 145 -22.86 0.68 0.66
N LEU A 146 -22.57 -0.36 -0.14
CA LEU A 146 -23.41 -1.54 -0.23
C LEU A 146 -23.48 -2.32 1.08
N ARG A 147 -22.43 -2.27 1.90
CA ARG A 147 -22.33 -3.04 3.14
C ARG A 147 -22.95 -2.34 4.34
N TYR A 148 -22.83 -1.02 4.40
CA TYR A 148 -23.21 -0.21 5.57
C TYR A 148 -24.33 0.79 5.27
N GLU A 149 -24.93 0.73 4.08
CA GLU A 149 -26.06 1.58 3.63
C GLU A 149 -25.73 3.09 3.73
N LEU A 150 -24.55 3.47 3.26
CA LEU A 150 -24.07 4.85 3.29
C LEU A 150 -24.68 5.67 2.14
N ASP A 151 -25.01 6.93 2.40
CA ASP A 151 -25.35 7.89 1.34
C ASP A 151 -24.07 8.55 0.82
N VAL A 152 -23.73 8.25 -0.44
CA VAL A 152 -22.52 8.75 -1.10
C VAL A 152 -22.84 9.51 -2.39
N ASP A 153 -24.09 9.93 -2.60
CA ASP A 153 -24.54 10.56 -3.85
C ASP A 153 -23.75 11.83 -4.18
N GLU A 154 -23.44 12.65 -3.18
CA GLU A 154 -22.64 13.87 -3.36
C GLU A 154 -21.18 13.56 -3.74
N LEU A 155 -20.62 12.51 -3.13
CA LEU A 155 -19.26 12.07 -3.38
C LEU A 155 -19.11 11.47 -4.78
N LEU A 156 -20.09 10.69 -5.25
CA LEU A 156 -20.10 10.17 -6.61
C LEU A 156 -20.22 11.28 -7.66
N LYS A 157 -21.00 12.35 -7.38
CA LYS A 157 -21.07 13.53 -8.27
C LYS A 157 -19.72 14.24 -8.35
N MET A 158 -19.07 14.46 -7.21
CA MET A 158 -17.72 15.05 -7.15
C MET A 158 -16.72 14.24 -7.98
N PHE A 159 -16.72 12.91 -7.87
CA PHE A 159 -15.84 12.05 -8.66
C PHE A 159 -16.19 12.06 -10.14
N ALA A 160 -17.47 12.12 -10.52
CA ALA A 160 -17.87 12.21 -11.92
C ALA A 160 -17.34 13.49 -12.59
N GLU A 161 -17.33 14.60 -11.87
CA GLU A 161 -16.76 15.87 -12.35
C GLU A 161 -15.24 15.78 -12.52
N GLN A 162 -14.54 15.22 -11.53
CA GLN A 162 -13.08 15.03 -11.57
C GLN A 162 -12.65 14.02 -12.64
N THR A 163 -13.44 12.96 -12.86
CA THR A 163 -13.09 11.92 -13.84
C THR A 163 -13.46 12.26 -15.28
N ALA A 164 -14.35 13.23 -15.50
CA ALA A 164 -14.64 13.75 -16.84
C ALA A 164 -13.39 14.41 -17.47
N GLU A 165 -12.46 14.91 -16.66
CA GLU A 165 -11.19 15.47 -17.12
C GLU A 165 -10.24 14.39 -17.68
N PHE A 166 -10.28 13.16 -17.18
CA PHE A 166 -9.48 12.03 -17.70
C PHE A 166 -10.01 11.45 -19.03
N SER A 167 -11.21 11.87 -19.45
CA SER A 167 -11.85 11.39 -20.69
C SER A 167 -11.65 12.31 -21.91
N ARG A 168 -10.82 13.35 -21.76
CA ARG A 168 -10.34 14.23 -22.85
C ARG A 168 -8.89 13.95 -23.20
#